data_AF-A0A953IJK4-F1
#
_entry.id   AF-A0A953IJK4-F1
#
_cell.length_a   1.000
_cell.length_b   1.000
_cell.length_c   1.000
_cell.angle_alpha   90.00
_cell.angle_beta   90.00
_cell.angle_gamma   90.00
#
_symmetry.space_group_name_H-M   'P 1'
#
loop_
_entity.id
_entity.type
_entity.pdbx_description
1 polymer ?
#
loop_
_entity_poly.entity_id
_entity_poly.type
_entity_poly.pdbx_seq_one_letter_code
_entity_poly.pdbx_strand_id
1 'polypeptide(L)'
;GSGIGFLAGWRGKGGEKFMRGEPNPRQWEMYAANNCVYHHELPRSYQYMRNWNQGYLDWSQRSRITRYAEPILIHLYSEVLQKFRLAAQGKGITRKPPEHLKQRIETYFDPLPFYFDPLEVQATDTHKYPLAAVTQRPMAMYHSWDSQNAWLRQIHAHNYLFVNARTARLAGIDDGDWIWVESQWGKVRCMARHSEAVEPGTVWTWNAIGKAAGAWNLTPDANEAKLGFLLNHVISEELPAGQARISNSDPITGQAAWYDVRVRIAKVSPGETAETSPQFEPLKPYPGQEERKSLWAYMTGAKK
;
A
#
# COMPACT_ATOMS: atom_id res chain seq x y z
N GLY A 1 -4.39 -29.14 6.81
CA GLY A 1 -4.03 -28.01 5.93
C GLY A 1 -4.79 -28.12 4.61
N SER A 2 -4.84 -27.04 3.82
CA SER A 2 -5.59 -26.93 2.55
C SER A 2 -5.16 -27.90 1.43
N GLY A 3 -4.09 -28.68 1.62
CA GLY A 3 -3.49 -29.56 0.60
C GLY A 3 -2.67 -28.81 -0.45
N ILE A 4 -2.54 -27.49 -0.28
CA ILE A 4 -1.72 -26.57 -1.08
C ILE A 4 -0.52 -26.22 -0.21
N GLY A 5 0.69 -26.56 -0.66
CA GLY A 5 1.93 -26.13 -0.03
C GLY A 5 2.40 -24.80 -0.63
N PHE A 6 3.51 -24.26 -0.12
CA PHE A 6 4.16 -23.07 -0.71
C PHE A 6 4.58 -23.26 -2.17
N LEU A 7 4.83 -24.50 -2.58
CA LEU A 7 5.30 -24.86 -3.91
C LEU A 7 4.22 -25.65 -4.65
N ALA A 8 3.84 -25.18 -5.84
CA ALA A 8 2.75 -25.75 -6.63
C ALA A 8 3.17 -26.92 -7.53
N GLY A 9 4.44 -26.98 -7.97
CA GLY A 9 4.94 -28.00 -8.89
C GLY A 9 5.36 -29.30 -8.22
N TRP A 10 5.34 -30.41 -8.97
CA TRP A 10 5.83 -31.73 -8.53
C TRP A 10 5.36 -32.15 -7.13
N ARG A 11 4.05 -32.04 -6.90
CA ARG A 11 3.34 -32.55 -5.71
C ARG A 11 3.12 -34.06 -5.82
N GLY A 12 2.64 -34.69 -4.75
CA GLY A 12 2.46 -36.14 -4.68
C GLY A 12 3.76 -36.85 -4.31
N LYS A 13 3.68 -38.09 -3.79
CA LYS A 13 4.86 -38.78 -3.24
C LYS A 13 5.99 -38.97 -4.28
N GLY A 14 5.65 -39.03 -5.57
CA GLY A 14 6.59 -39.17 -6.67
C GLY A 14 6.81 -37.91 -7.51
N GLY A 15 6.11 -36.81 -7.21
CA GLY A 15 6.16 -35.58 -8.02
C GLY A 15 5.21 -35.58 -9.22
N GLU A 16 4.22 -36.46 -9.24
CA GLU A 16 3.27 -36.69 -10.33
C GLU A 16 2.07 -35.72 -10.36
N LYS A 17 1.83 -35.01 -9.26
CA LYS A 17 0.72 -34.06 -9.09
C LYS A 17 1.22 -32.62 -9.17
N PHE A 18 0.29 -31.69 -9.28
CA PHE A 18 0.56 -30.25 -9.29
C PHE A 18 -0.60 -29.49 -8.66
N MET A 19 -0.34 -28.27 -8.20
CA MET A 19 -1.22 -27.37 -7.44
C MET A 19 -1.65 -27.97 -6.08
N ARG A 20 -2.28 -29.14 -6.10
CA ARG A 20 -2.75 -29.89 -4.94
C ARG A 20 -2.21 -31.32 -4.96
N GLY A 21 -1.83 -31.81 -3.79
CA GLY A 21 -1.32 -33.17 -3.61
C GLY A 21 -0.66 -33.32 -2.25
N GLU A 22 -0.13 -34.49 -1.97
CA GLU A 22 0.69 -34.75 -0.79
C GLU A 22 2.05 -34.03 -0.93
N PRO A 23 2.75 -33.71 0.17
CA PRO A 23 4.14 -33.25 0.09
C PRO A 23 5.02 -34.27 -0.65
N ASN A 24 5.84 -33.78 -1.58
CA ASN A 24 6.89 -34.56 -2.22
C ASN A 24 8.19 -34.36 -1.43
N PRO A 25 8.83 -35.41 -0.86
CA PRO A 25 10.08 -35.25 -0.13
C PRO A 25 11.22 -34.67 -1.00
N ARG A 26 11.14 -34.84 -2.32
CA ARG A 26 12.12 -34.34 -3.30
C ARG A 26 11.67 -33.06 -4.02
N GLN A 27 10.63 -32.38 -3.52
CA GLN A 27 10.07 -31.21 -4.21
C GLN A 27 11.14 -30.13 -4.48
N TRP A 28 12.00 -29.88 -3.49
CA TRP A 28 13.07 -28.88 -3.58
C TRP A 28 14.10 -29.20 -4.67
N GLU A 29 14.49 -30.47 -4.79
CA GLU A 29 15.42 -30.94 -5.82
C GLU A 29 14.83 -30.75 -7.22
N MET A 30 13.52 -31.02 -7.38
CA MET A 30 12.82 -30.77 -8.64
C MET A 30 12.83 -29.29 -9.01
N TYR A 31 12.58 -28.40 -8.04
CA TYR A 31 12.67 -26.97 -8.29
C TYR A 31 14.11 -26.54 -8.62
N ALA A 32 15.12 -27.00 -7.89
CA ALA A 32 16.52 -26.69 -8.17
C ALA A 32 16.93 -27.13 -9.58
N ALA A 33 16.49 -28.31 -10.02
CA ALA A 33 16.74 -28.83 -11.37
C ALA A 33 15.99 -28.04 -12.47
N ASN A 34 14.97 -27.26 -12.12
CA ASN A 34 14.13 -26.49 -13.05
C ASN A 34 14.25 -24.97 -12.81
N ASN A 35 15.46 -24.49 -12.44
CA ASN A 35 15.76 -23.07 -12.23
C ASN A 35 14.85 -22.39 -11.20
N CYS A 36 14.41 -23.15 -10.19
CA CYS A 36 13.48 -22.71 -9.15
C CYS A 36 12.13 -22.21 -9.68
N VAL A 37 11.72 -22.64 -10.88
CA VAL A 37 10.46 -22.26 -11.51
C VAL A 37 9.63 -23.50 -11.85
N TYR A 38 8.31 -23.39 -11.69
CA TYR A 38 7.35 -24.38 -12.19
C TYR A 38 6.34 -23.68 -13.09
N HIS A 39 6.04 -24.27 -14.24
CA HIS A 39 5.03 -23.79 -15.17
C HIS A 39 4.02 -24.91 -15.45
N HIS A 40 2.73 -24.57 -15.39
CA HIS A 40 1.64 -25.46 -15.76
C HIS A 40 0.89 -24.87 -16.96
N GLU A 41 1.00 -25.52 -18.11
CA GLU A 41 0.26 -25.11 -19.29
C GLU A 41 -1.16 -25.69 -19.25
N LEU A 42 -2.15 -24.80 -19.24
CA LEU A 42 -3.55 -25.19 -19.33
C LEU A 42 -3.85 -25.72 -20.75
N PRO A 43 -4.75 -26.70 -20.90
CA PRO A 43 -5.26 -27.09 -22.22
C PRO A 43 -5.71 -25.87 -23.02
N ARG A 44 -5.45 -25.82 -24.33
CA ARG A 44 -5.81 -24.69 -25.21
C ARG A 44 -7.28 -24.28 -25.05
N SER A 45 -8.17 -25.25 -24.88
CA SER A 45 -9.61 -25.02 -24.67
C SER A 45 -9.94 -24.26 -23.38
N TYR A 46 -9.04 -24.21 -22.39
CA TYR A 46 -9.24 -23.53 -21.09
C TYR A 46 -8.62 -22.12 -21.06
N GLN A 47 -7.82 -21.75 -22.06
CA GLN A 47 -7.00 -20.55 -21.99
C GLN A 47 -7.81 -19.26 -22.21
N TYR A 48 -8.97 -19.33 -22.87
CA TYR A 48 -9.82 -18.19 -23.25
C TYR A 48 -11.15 -18.17 -22.49
N MET A 49 -11.76 -16.97 -22.39
CA MET A 49 -13.07 -16.74 -21.76
C MET A 49 -13.18 -17.35 -20.36
N ARG A 50 -12.12 -17.24 -19.55
CA ARG A 50 -11.97 -17.90 -18.24
C ARG A 50 -13.09 -17.60 -17.25
N ASN A 51 -13.78 -16.48 -17.42
CA ASN A 51 -14.96 -16.13 -16.65
C ASN A 51 -16.13 -17.10 -16.89
N TRP A 52 -16.29 -17.67 -18.10
CA TRP A 52 -17.42 -18.55 -18.48
C TRP A 52 -17.00 -19.96 -18.90
N ASN A 53 -15.71 -20.21 -19.02
CA ASN A 53 -15.17 -21.48 -19.49
C ASN A 53 -15.29 -22.57 -18.43
N GLN A 54 -16.23 -23.51 -18.60
CA GLN A 54 -16.47 -24.57 -17.61
C GLN A 54 -15.21 -25.39 -17.30
N GLY A 55 -14.41 -25.74 -18.32
CA GLY A 55 -13.18 -26.51 -18.13
C GLY A 55 -12.16 -25.78 -17.24
N TYR A 56 -12.00 -24.47 -17.46
CA TYR A 56 -11.18 -23.62 -16.60
C TYR A 56 -11.78 -23.50 -15.19
N LEU A 57 -13.07 -23.23 -15.05
CA LEU A 57 -13.74 -23.04 -13.76
C LEU A 57 -13.65 -24.31 -12.89
N ASP A 58 -13.87 -25.48 -13.48
CA ASP A 58 -13.73 -26.77 -12.81
C ASP A 58 -12.27 -27.04 -12.41
N TRP A 59 -11.32 -26.73 -13.29
CA TRP A 59 -9.90 -26.86 -12.98
C TRP A 59 -9.48 -25.91 -11.84
N SER A 60 -9.93 -24.66 -11.90
CA SER A 60 -9.68 -23.61 -10.92
C SER A 60 -10.22 -23.98 -9.53
N GLN A 61 -11.45 -24.50 -9.47
CA GLN A 61 -12.07 -24.95 -8.22
C GLN A 61 -11.35 -26.17 -7.63
N ARG A 62 -11.02 -27.17 -8.46
CA ARG A 62 -10.25 -28.36 -8.04
C ARG A 62 -8.86 -27.98 -7.54
N SER A 63 -8.25 -26.97 -8.15
CA SER A 63 -6.95 -26.40 -7.78
C SER A 63 -7.05 -25.36 -6.66
N ARG A 64 -8.26 -25.05 -6.16
CA ARG A 64 -8.53 -24.08 -5.08
C ARG A 64 -8.09 -22.64 -5.38
N ILE A 65 -7.99 -22.29 -6.66
CA ILE A 65 -7.83 -20.90 -7.08
C ILE A 65 -9.15 -20.14 -6.86
N THR A 66 -10.28 -20.76 -7.20
CA THR A 66 -11.63 -20.26 -6.90
C THR A 66 -12.37 -21.20 -5.95
N ARG A 67 -13.36 -20.66 -5.24
CA ARG A 67 -14.21 -21.43 -4.33
C ARG A 67 -15.31 -22.21 -5.06
N TYR A 68 -15.87 -21.60 -6.11
CA TYR A 68 -16.98 -22.13 -6.89
C TYR A 68 -16.57 -22.24 -8.37
N ALA A 69 -17.17 -23.20 -9.08
CA ALA A 69 -17.00 -23.41 -10.52
C ALA A 69 -18.21 -22.81 -11.27
N GLU A 70 -18.54 -21.57 -10.95
CA GLU A 70 -19.67 -20.84 -11.53
C GLU A 70 -19.16 -19.69 -12.40
N PRO A 71 -19.93 -19.26 -13.42
CA PRO A 71 -19.55 -18.10 -14.23
C PRO A 71 -19.28 -16.86 -13.37
N ILE A 72 -18.15 -16.21 -13.62
CA ILE A 72 -17.80 -14.94 -12.98
C ILE A 72 -18.46 -13.82 -13.78
N LEU A 73 -19.61 -13.37 -13.30
CA LEU A 73 -20.41 -12.31 -13.92
C LEU A 73 -20.00 -10.94 -13.38
N ILE A 74 -19.68 -10.02 -14.28
CA ILE A 74 -19.46 -8.61 -13.93
C ILE A 74 -20.82 -7.91 -14.00
N HIS A 75 -21.38 -7.58 -12.85
CA HIS A 75 -22.63 -6.85 -12.76
C HIS A 75 -22.36 -5.35 -12.91
N LEU A 76 -22.89 -4.73 -13.97
CA LEU A 76 -22.90 -3.27 -14.10
C LEU A 76 -23.91 -2.63 -13.16
N TYR A 77 -25.07 -3.26 -12.97
CA TYR A 77 -26.09 -2.82 -12.04
C TYR A 77 -26.04 -3.65 -10.76
N SER A 78 -25.99 -2.99 -9.59
CA SER A 78 -25.99 -3.66 -8.29
C SER A 78 -27.34 -3.54 -7.57
N GLU A 79 -28.12 -4.61 -7.61
CA GLU A 79 -29.35 -4.76 -6.81
C GLU A 79 -29.11 -4.60 -5.31
N VAL A 80 -27.92 -4.96 -4.84
CA VAL A 80 -27.55 -4.80 -3.43
C VAL A 80 -27.45 -3.32 -3.08
N LEU A 81 -26.72 -2.53 -3.88
CA LEU A 81 -26.59 -1.08 -3.64
C LEU A 81 -27.93 -0.37 -3.78
N GLN A 82 -28.75 -0.75 -4.77
CA GLN A 82 -30.09 -0.17 -4.92
C GLN A 82 -30.95 -0.36 -3.66
N LYS A 83 -30.91 -1.54 -3.02
CA LYS A 83 -31.66 -1.78 -1.77
C LYS A 83 -31.23 -0.85 -0.65
N PHE A 84 -29.92 -0.58 -0.51
CA PHE A 84 -29.42 0.40 0.46
C PHE A 84 -29.89 1.82 0.13
N ARG A 85 -29.83 2.21 -1.15
CA ARG A 85 -30.28 3.53 -1.61
C ARG A 85 -31.78 3.74 -1.37
N LEU A 86 -32.61 2.76 -1.71
CA LEU A 86 -34.06 2.80 -1.47
C LEU A 86 -34.38 2.89 0.03
N ALA A 87 -33.66 2.14 0.88
CA ALA A 87 -33.80 2.24 2.34
C ALA A 87 -33.48 3.65 2.86
N ALA A 88 -32.43 4.29 2.32
CA ALA A 88 -32.10 5.68 2.61
C ALA A 88 -33.20 6.66 2.15
N GLN A 89 -33.84 6.37 1.01
CA GLN A 89 -35.00 7.13 0.51
C GLN A 89 -36.30 6.86 1.28
N GLY A 90 -36.27 6.03 2.33
CA GLY A 90 -37.45 5.63 3.09
C GLY A 90 -38.38 4.66 2.33
N LYS A 91 -37.92 4.10 1.21
CA LYS A 91 -38.65 3.11 0.41
C LYS A 91 -38.29 1.71 0.89
N GLY A 92 -39.22 1.05 1.59
CA GLY A 92 -39.04 -0.31 2.11
C GLY A 92 -39.76 -0.51 3.43
N ILE A 93 -39.99 -1.77 3.81
CA ILE A 93 -40.87 -2.13 4.93
C ILE A 93 -40.12 -2.17 6.29
N THR A 94 -38.82 -2.48 6.30
CA THR A 94 -38.16 -2.91 7.55
C THR A 94 -36.87 -2.21 7.93
N ARG A 95 -36.03 -1.78 6.98
CA ARG A 95 -34.69 -1.25 7.28
C ARG A 95 -34.55 0.19 6.83
N LYS A 96 -34.16 1.05 7.77
CA LYS A 96 -33.80 2.45 7.53
C LYS A 96 -32.41 2.70 8.13
N PRO A 97 -31.50 3.39 7.43
CA PRO A 97 -30.22 3.73 8.02
C PRO A 97 -30.40 4.78 9.14
N PRO A 98 -29.41 4.91 10.04
CA PRO A 98 -29.35 6.05 10.95
C PRO A 98 -29.46 7.38 10.19
N GLU A 99 -30.18 8.36 10.74
CA GLU A 99 -30.49 9.62 10.02
C GLU A 99 -29.23 10.33 9.51
N HIS A 100 -28.17 10.37 10.33
CA HIS A 100 -26.90 10.99 9.98
C HIS A 100 -26.14 10.31 8.82
N LEU A 101 -26.50 9.07 8.44
CA LEU A 101 -25.90 8.34 7.31
C LEU A 101 -26.78 8.32 6.06
N LYS A 102 -28.04 8.74 6.18
CA LYS A 102 -29.05 8.63 5.14
C LYS A 102 -28.61 9.28 3.83
N GLN A 103 -28.16 10.53 3.88
CA GLN A 103 -27.69 11.27 2.71
C GLN A 103 -26.45 10.61 2.10
N ARG A 104 -25.49 10.18 2.92
CA ARG A 104 -24.26 9.50 2.44
C ARG A 104 -24.60 8.21 1.69
N ILE A 105 -25.51 7.40 2.22
CA ILE A 105 -25.95 6.16 1.55
C ILE A 105 -26.68 6.50 0.26
N GLU A 106 -27.59 7.47 0.28
CA GLU A 106 -28.32 7.89 -0.92
C GLU A 106 -27.38 8.36 -2.04
N THR A 107 -26.36 9.15 -1.69
CA THR A 107 -25.38 9.66 -2.66
C THR A 107 -24.52 8.55 -3.23
N TYR A 108 -23.90 7.72 -2.38
CA TYR A 108 -22.81 6.85 -2.82
C TYR A 108 -23.24 5.43 -3.21
N PHE A 109 -24.39 4.93 -2.75
CA PHE A 109 -24.87 3.59 -3.08
C PHE A 109 -25.67 3.60 -4.39
N ASP A 110 -25.14 4.27 -5.41
CA ASP A 110 -25.70 4.23 -6.75
C ASP A 110 -25.59 2.79 -7.30
N PRO A 111 -26.66 2.21 -7.85
CA PRO A 111 -26.57 0.87 -8.42
C PRO A 111 -25.73 0.83 -9.70
N LEU A 112 -25.45 1.96 -10.33
CA LEU A 112 -24.58 2.05 -11.51
C LEU A 112 -23.25 2.73 -11.14
N PRO A 113 -22.15 2.41 -11.84
CA PRO A 113 -20.89 3.13 -11.69
C PRO A 113 -21.09 4.61 -12.03
N PHE A 114 -20.57 5.47 -11.18
CA PHE A 114 -20.54 6.91 -11.40
C PHE A 114 -19.25 7.50 -10.84
N TYR A 115 -18.91 8.71 -11.30
CA TYR A 115 -17.74 9.43 -10.84
C TYR A 115 -18.12 10.40 -9.72
N PHE A 116 -17.26 10.49 -8.71
CA PHE A 116 -17.21 11.58 -7.75
C PHE A 116 -15.74 11.86 -7.42
N ASP A 117 -15.40 13.13 -7.14
CA ASP A 117 -14.06 13.46 -6.65
C ASP A 117 -13.78 12.75 -5.32
N PRO A 118 -12.53 12.36 -5.01
CA PRO A 118 -12.23 11.76 -3.73
C PRO A 118 -12.73 12.57 -2.53
N LEU A 119 -13.23 11.90 -1.49
CA LEU A 119 -13.84 12.58 -0.33
C LEU A 119 -12.88 13.57 0.34
N GLU A 120 -11.60 13.20 0.42
CA GLU A 120 -10.57 14.08 0.97
C GLU A 120 -10.35 15.32 0.09
N VAL A 121 -10.34 15.15 -1.23
CA VAL A 121 -10.21 16.26 -2.20
C VAL A 121 -11.38 17.23 -2.06
N GLN A 122 -12.61 16.73 -1.89
CA GLN A 122 -13.79 17.57 -1.64
C GLN A 122 -13.67 18.38 -0.34
N ALA A 123 -12.93 17.87 0.65
CA ALA A 123 -12.68 18.53 1.93
C ALA A 123 -11.38 19.35 1.94
N THR A 124 -10.66 19.45 0.82
CA THR A 124 -9.34 20.08 0.75
C THR A 124 -9.33 21.32 -0.13
N ASP A 125 -8.67 22.38 0.34
CA ASP A 125 -8.32 23.53 -0.50
C ASP A 125 -7.22 23.12 -1.48
N THR A 126 -7.62 22.75 -2.70
CA THR A 126 -6.72 22.29 -3.77
C THR A 126 -5.87 23.41 -4.37
N HIS A 127 -6.19 24.68 -4.11
CA HIS A 127 -5.30 25.79 -4.46
C HIS A 127 -4.14 25.90 -3.45
N LYS A 128 -4.43 25.73 -2.16
CA LYS A 128 -3.40 25.71 -1.11
C LYS A 128 -2.54 24.45 -1.12
N TYR A 129 -3.13 23.30 -1.47
CA TYR A 129 -2.46 22.00 -1.56
C TYR A 129 -2.57 21.42 -2.98
N PRO A 130 -1.76 21.90 -3.93
CA PRO A 130 -1.98 21.64 -5.35
C PRO A 130 -1.42 20.32 -5.85
N LEU A 131 -0.72 19.52 -5.04
CA LEU A 131 -0.05 18.29 -5.48
C LEU A 131 -0.75 17.05 -4.94
N ALA A 132 -1.00 16.03 -5.78
CA ALA A 132 -1.33 14.68 -5.29
C ALA A 132 -0.08 14.06 -4.67
N ALA A 133 -0.22 13.40 -3.52
CA ALA A 133 0.89 12.64 -2.93
C ALA A 133 0.57 11.15 -2.90
N VAL A 134 1.42 10.35 -3.55
CA VAL A 134 1.21 8.89 -3.64
C VAL A 134 2.39 8.12 -3.07
N THR A 135 2.14 6.87 -2.66
CA THR A 135 3.22 5.95 -2.25
C THR A 135 3.24 4.70 -3.09
N GLN A 136 4.45 4.23 -3.41
CA GLN A 136 4.67 2.96 -4.10
C GLN A 136 5.29 1.95 -3.15
N ARG A 137 4.99 0.66 -3.34
CA ARG A 137 5.63 -0.40 -2.57
C ARG A 137 7.02 -0.66 -3.16
N PRO A 138 8.08 -0.73 -2.34
CA PRO A 138 9.38 -1.16 -2.83
C PRO A 138 9.29 -2.58 -3.38
N MET A 139 9.96 -2.87 -4.50
CA MET A 139 9.94 -4.22 -5.09
C MET A 139 10.81 -5.21 -4.32
N ALA A 140 11.77 -4.73 -3.54
CA ALA A 140 12.73 -5.55 -2.81
C ALA A 140 12.25 -6.01 -1.42
N MET A 141 11.09 -5.51 -0.93
CA MET A 141 10.54 -5.89 0.38
C MET A 141 9.01 -5.83 0.39
N TYR A 142 8.35 -6.52 1.32
CA TYR A 142 6.89 -6.51 1.41
C TYR A 142 6.40 -5.58 2.53
N HIS A 143 6.00 -4.35 2.18
CA HIS A 143 5.68 -3.31 3.18
C HIS A 143 6.85 -3.08 4.15
N SER A 144 6.59 -3.14 5.45
CA SER A 144 7.63 -3.11 6.49
C SER A 144 8.20 -4.49 6.79
N TRP A 145 7.66 -5.57 6.22
CA TRP A 145 8.23 -6.91 6.36
C TRP A 145 9.55 -6.96 5.61
N ASP A 146 10.51 -7.69 6.17
CA ASP A 146 11.89 -7.80 5.69
C ASP A 146 12.73 -6.52 5.77
N SER A 147 12.17 -5.40 6.25
CA SER A 147 12.94 -4.16 6.46
C SER A 147 14.00 -4.28 7.57
N GLN A 148 13.99 -5.37 8.35
CA GLN A 148 15.06 -5.76 9.28
C GLN A 148 16.24 -6.48 8.60
N ASN A 149 16.08 -6.97 7.37
CA ASN A 149 17.10 -7.73 6.66
C ASN A 149 18.29 -6.83 6.30
N ALA A 150 19.49 -7.19 6.77
CA ALA A 150 20.70 -6.38 6.59
C ALA A 150 21.09 -6.13 5.12
N TRP A 151 20.74 -7.03 4.20
CA TRP A 151 21.01 -6.88 2.77
C TRP A 151 20.00 -5.94 2.11
N LEU A 152 18.70 -6.10 2.39
CA LEU A 152 17.65 -5.25 1.82
C LEU A 152 17.74 -3.80 2.31
N ARG A 153 18.19 -3.61 3.56
CA ARG A 153 18.45 -2.29 4.12
C ARG A 153 19.51 -1.50 3.35
N GLN A 154 20.47 -2.15 2.69
CA GLN A 154 21.46 -1.45 1.87
C GLN A 154 20.85 -0.85 0.59
N ILE A 155 19.71 -1.39 0.14
CA ILE A 155 18.99 -0.88 -1.03
C ILE A 155 18.09 0.30 -0.64
N HIS A 156 17.41 0.20 0.49
CA HIS A 156 16.41 1.17 0.96
C HIS A 156 16.63 1.60 2.41
N ALA A 157 17.84 2.07 2.74
CA ALA A 157 18.15 2.60 4.07
C ALA A 157 17.32 3.85 4.40
N HIS A 158 17.01 4.66 3.39
CA HIS A 158 16.12 5.82 3.48
C HIS A 158 15.47 6.09 2.12
N ASN A 159 14.55 7.05 2.09
CA ASN A 159 13.78 7.44 0.91
C ASN A 159 13.86 8.95 0.66
N TYR A 160 13.48 9.34 -0.55
CA TYR A 160 13.29 10.72 -0.98
C TYR A 160 11.83 10.94 -1.36
N LEU A 161 11.37 12.19 -1.31
CA LEU A 161 10.19 12.58 -2.06
C LEU A 161 10.62 12.89 -3.49
N PHE A 162 10.13 12.13 -4.46
CA PHE A 162 10.35 12.40 -5.86
C PHE A 162 9.35 13.44 -6.35
N VAL A 163 9.88 14.51 -6.94
CA VAL A 163 9.13 15.67 -7.43
C VAL A 163 9.49 15.90 -8.89
N ASN A 164 8.52 16.25 -9.71
CA ASN A 164 8.81 16.70 -11.07
C ASN A 164 9.80 17.88 -11.04
N ALA A 165 10.85 17.84 -11.88
CA ALA A 165 11.91 18.84 -11.80
C ALA A 165 11.43 20.26 -12.13
N ARG A 166 10.45 20.41 -13.04
CA ARG A 166 9.83 21.72 -13.32
C ARG A 166 9.07 22.22 -12.09
N THR A 167 8.25 21.37 -11.47
CA THR A 167 7.51 21.71 -10.25
C THR A 167 8.46 22.11 -9.12
N ALA A 168 9.55 21.36 -8.91
CA ALA A 168 10.54 21.67 -7.89
C ALA A 168 11.25 23.01 -8.14
N ARG A 169 11.72 23.27 -9.37
CA ARG A 169 12.38 24.54 -9.72
C ARG A 169 11.45 25.74 -9.56
N LEU A 170 10.18 25.62 -9.96
CA LEU A 170 9.18 26.68 -9.75
C LEU A 170 8.93 26.97 -8.26
N ALA A 171 9.08 25.96 -7.41
CA ALA A 171 8.99 26.10 -5.95
C ALA A 171 10.33 26.51 -5.29
N GLY A 172 11.39 26.75 -6.07
CA GLY A 172 12.72 27.10 -5.55
C GLY A 172 13.41 25.97 -4.77
N ILE A 173 13.12 24.71 -5.13
CA ILE A 173 13.66 23.50 -4.49
C ILE A 173 14.71 22.89 -5.42
N ASP A 174 15.96 22.88 -5.00
CA ASP A 174 17.07 22.24 -5.69
C ASP A 174 17.08 20.72 -5.44
N ASP A 175 17.78 19.97 -6.30
CA ASP A 175 17.88 18.52 -6.15
C ASP A 175 18.64 18.18 -4.86
N GLY A 176 17.99 17.43 -3.96
CA GLY A 176 18.55 17.09 -2.65
C GLY A 176 18.33 18.09 -1.53
N ASP A 177 17.56 19.13 -1.76
CA ASP A 177 17.11 20.01 -0.68
C ASP A 177 16.26 19.27 0.35
N TRP A 178 16.35 19.76 1.59
CA TRP A 178 15.38 19.47 2.63
C TRP A 178 14.12 20.31 2.43
N ILE A 179 12.97 19.65 2.50
CA ILE A 179 11.66 20.26 2.26
C ILE A 179 10.66 19.87 3.35
N TRP A 180 9.69 20.74 3.55
CA TRP A 180 8.42 20.40 4.20
C TRP A 180 7.43 19.93 3.15
N VAL A 181 6.77 18.81 3.43
CA VAL A 181 5.59 18.33 2.72
C VAL A 181 4.42 18.44 3.69
N GLU A 182 3.41 19.22 3.32
CA GLU A 182 2.32 19.57 4.22
C GLU A 182 0.98 19.33 3.53
N SER A 183 0.07 18.64 4.22
CA SER A 183 -1.35 18.62 3.91
C SER A 183 -2.10 19.45 4.96
N GLN A 184 -3.42 19.53 4.85
CA GLN A 184 -4.25 20.11 5.91
C GLN A 184 -4.29 19.27 7.21
N TRP A 185 -3.77 18.05 7.19
CA TRP A 185 -3.79 17.13 8.32
C TRP A 185 -2.49 17.11 9.12
N GLY A 186 -1.38 17.48 8.48
CA GLY A 186 -0.07 17.39 9.09
C GLY A 186 1.04 17.76 8.14
N LYS A 187 2.27 17.64 8.63
CA LYS A 187 3.48 17.91 7.85
C LYS A 187 4.57 16.90 8.16
N VAL A 188 5.40 16.64 7.16
CA VAL A 188 6.59 15.80 7.25
C VAL A 188 7.77 16.54 6.63
N ARG A 189 8.95 16.42 7.24
CA ARG A 189 10.21 16.96 6.69
C ARG A 189 11.01 15.83 6.08
N CYS A 190 11.47 16.01 4.85
CA CYS A 190 12.25 15.02 4.13
C CYS A 190 13.14 15.66 3.07
N MET A 191 13.97 14.84 2.40
CA MET A 191 14.77 15.29 1.26
C MET A 191 14.00 15.10 -0.04
N ALA A 192 14.10 16.07 -0.94
CA ALA A 192 13.55 16.00 -2.29
C ALA A 192 14.55 15.40 -3.29
N ARG A 193 14.03 14.72 -4.31
CA ARG A 193 14.77 14.39 -5.53
C ARG A 193 13.98 14.79 -6.76
N HIS A 194 14.64 15.41 -7.72
CA HIS A 194 14.05 15.74 -9.01
C HIS A 194 13.89 14.47 -9.84
N SER A 195 12.77 14.33 -10.53
CA SER A 195 12.52 13.23 -11.46
C SER A 195 11.55 13.64 -12.55
N GLU A 196 11.99 13.57 -13.81
CA GLU A 196 11.15 13.85 -14.99
C GLU A 196 10.12 12.73 -15.25
N ALA A 197 10.23 11.59 -14.55
CA ALA A 197 9.25 10.50 -14.62
C ALA A 197 7.98 10.77 -13.78
N VAL A 198 7.97 11.86 -13.00
CA VAL A 198 6.84 12.24 -12.15
C VAL A 198 5.99 13.28 -12.87
N GLU A 199 4.68 13.06 -12.89
CA GLU A 199 3.71 14.02 -13.43
C GLU A 199 3.76 15.33 -12.61
N PRO A 200 3.78 16.53 -13.23
CA PRO A 200 3.99 17.80 -12.53
C PRO A 200 3.05 18.11 -11.36
N GLY A 201 1.80 17.63 -11.38
CA GLY A 201 0.82 17.76 -10.30
C GLY A 201 0.91 16.68 -9.22
N THR A 202 1.95 15.86 -9.23
CA THR A 202 2.10 14.68 -8.36
C THR A 202 3.48 14.65 -7.69
N VAL A 203 3.54 14.13 -6.47
CA VAL A 203 4.77 13.73 -5.80
C VAL A 203 4.64 12.30 -5.31
N TRP A 204 5.74 11.58 -5.20
CA TRP A 204 5.68 10.22 -4.69
C TRP A 204 6.89 9.81 -3.88
N THR A 205 6.70 8.81 -3.02
CA THR A 205 7.80 8.16 -2.28
C THR A 205 7.53 6.67 -2.09
N TRP A 206 8.53 5.96 -1.57
CA TRP A 206 8.38 4.57 -1.16
C TRP A 206 7.58 4.46 0.13
N ASN A 207 6.60 3.54 0.17
CA ASN A 207 5.89 3.17 1.39
C ASN A 207 6.84 2.40 2.33
N ALA A 208 6.62 2.57 3.64
CA ALA A 208 7.24 1.80 4.73
C ALA A 208 8.76 1.99 4.91
N ILE A 209 9.35 3.02 4.29
CA ILE A 209 10.75 3.42 4.48
C ILE A 209 10.79 4.60 5.47
N GLY A 210 11.45 4.45 6.61
CA GLY A 210 11.39 5.39 7.73
C GLY A 210 10.98 4.70 9.04
N LYS A 211 11.87 4.73 10.03
CA LYS A 211 11.83 3.80 11.17
C LYS A 211 12.20 4.52 12.46
N ALA A 212 11.49 4.27 13.54
CA ALA A 212 11.84 4.87 14.83
C ALA A 212 13.24 4.43 15.28
N ALA A 213 13.99 5.32 15.93
CA ALA A 213 15.23 4.97 16.61
C ALA A 213 14.99 3.79 17.59
N GLY A 214 15.91 2.83 17.65
CA GLY A 214 15.77 1.62 18.47
C GLY A 214 14.94 0.50 17.84
N ALA A 215 14.14 0.76 16.80
CA ALA A 215 13.40 -0.29 16.08
C ALA A 215 14.38 -1.33 15.49
N TRP A 216 14.08 -2.63 15.62
CA TRP A 216 14.97 -3.75 15.25
C TRP A 216 16.41 -3.63 15.76
N ASN A 217 16.60 -3.01 16.94
CA ASN A 217 17.93 -2.75 17.48
C ASN A 217 18.79 -1.89 16.54
N LEU A 218 18.16 -0.90 15.89
CA LEU A 218 18.85 0.16 15.15
C LEU A 218 19.38 1.21 16.13
N THR A 219 20.58 1.69 15.87
CA THR A 219 21.14 2.82 16.61
C THR A 219 20.37 4.10 16.31
N PRO A 220 20.31 5.08 17.24
CA PRO A 220 19.58 6.33 17.02
C PRO A 220 20.09 7.18 15.85
N ASP A 221 21.32 6.94 15.39
CA ASP A 221 21.98 7.60 14.26
C ASP A 221 21.80 6.85 12.92
N ALA A 222 21.07 5.73 12.90
CA ALA A 222 20.82 5.00 11.67
C ALA A 222 20.08 5.86 10.62
N ASN A 223 20.45 5.71 9.34
CA ASN A 223 19.81 6.42 8.22
C ASN A 223 18.29 6.21 8.20
N GLU A 224 17.83 5.01 8.54
CA GLU A 224 16.41 4.67 8.63
C GLU A 224 15.65 5.58 9.59
N ALA A 225 16.31 6.05 10.66
CA ALA A 225 15.72 6.92 11.68
C ALA A 225 15.93 8.41 11.39
N LYS A 226 17.10 8.79 10.86
CA LYS A 226 17.45 10.19 10.63
C LYS A 226 17.04 10.74 9.26
N LEU A 227 17.01 9.88 8.25
CA LEU A 227 16.81 10.26 6.84
C LEU A 227 15.54 9.64 6.23
N GLY A 228 15.06 8.51 6.77
CA GLY A 228 13.81 7.89 6.32
C GLY A 228 12.57 8.61 6.85
N PHE A 229 11.49 8.63 6.07
CA PHE A 229 10.24 9.29 6.44
C PHE A 229 9.00 8.56 5.90
N LEU A 230 7.91 8.61 6.67
CA LEU A 230 6.62 8.07 6.26
C LEU A 230 5.69 9.19 5.80
N LEU A 231 5.17 9.07 4.58
CA LEU A 231 4.15 10.00 4.07
C LEU A 231 2.84 9.90 4.88
N ASN A 232 2.62 8.81 5.63
CA ASN A 232 1.46 8.61 6.49
C ASN A 232 1.19 9.78 7.46
N HIS A 233 2.20 10.55 7.85
CA HIS A 233 2.03 11.71 8.73
C HIS A 233 1.23 12.88 8.12
N VAL A 234 1.04 12.88 6.80
CA VAL A 234 0.20 13.88 6.11
C VAL A 234 -1.16 13.33 5.70
N ILE A 235 -1.50 12.08 6.05
CA ILE A 235 -2.76 11.42 5.71
C ILE A 235 -3.64 11.35 6.95
N SER A 236 -4.95 11.59 6.80
CA SER A 236 -5.92 11.44 7.89
C SER A 236 -6.77 10.18 7.72
N GLU A 237 -6.99 9.43 8.80
CA GLU A 237 -7.93 8.30 8.85
C GLU A 237 -9.41 8.75 8.84
N GLU A 238 -9.66 10.02 9.17
CA GLU A 238 -10.99 10.59 9.28
C GLU A 238 -11.08 11.98 8.66
N LEU A 239 -12.23 12.30 8.07
CA LEU A 239 -12.53 13.60 7.50
C LEU A 239 -13.55 14.36 8.38
N PRO A 240 -13.47 15.70 8.44
CA PRO A 240 -14.51 16.53 9.05
C PRO A 240 -15.86 16.35 8.34
N ALA A 241 -16.94 16.21 9.10
CA ALA A 241 -18.31 16.16 8.60
C ALA A 241 -19.24 16.94 9.55
N GLY A 242 -19.26 18.27 9.41
CA GLY A 242 -19.95 19.16 10.36
C GLY A 242 -19.34 19.08 11.76
N GLN A 243 -20.13 18.71 12.77
CA GLN A 243 -19.65 18.49 14.14
C GLN A 243 -19.11 17.06 14.40
N ALA A 244 -19.20 16.17 13.41
CA ALA A 244 -18.77 14.78 13.51
C ALA A 244 -17.51 14.50 12.66
N ARG A 245 -16.98 13.29 12.80
CA ARG A 245 -15.91 12.72 11.98
C ARG A 245 -16.44 11.52 11.24
N ILE A 246 -15.99 11.35 9.99
CA ILE A 246 -16.30 10.16 9.19
C ILE A 246 -15.00 9.51 8.76
N SER A 247 -15.00 8.19 8.62
CA SER A 247 -13.84 7.47 8.09
C SER A 247 -13.46 8.01 6.70
N ASN A 248 -12.16 8.24 6.49
CA ASN A 248 -11.56 8.55 5.19
C ASN A 248 -11.39 7.26 4.38
N SER A 249 -12.53 6.71 3.96
CA SER A 249 -12.60 5.47 3.21
C SER A 249 -13.71 5.53 2.16
N ASP A 250 -13.58 4.68 1.16
CA ASP A 250 -14.60 4.46 0.15
C ASP A 250 -15.95 4.15 0.83
N PRO A 251 -17.02 4.93 0.53
CA PRO A 251 -18.31 4.79 1.20
C PRO A 251 -18.98 3.42 1.10
N ILE A 252 -18.61 2.60 0.09
CA ILE A 252 -19.24 1.30 -0.18
C ILE A 252 -18.41 0.17 0.44
N THR A 253 -17.12 0.13 0.14
CA THR A 253 -16.22 -0.98 0.47
C THR A 253 -15.50 -0.79 1.80
N GLY A 254 -15.41 0.45 2.30
CA GLY A 254 -14.61 0.79 3.47
C GLY A 254 -13.10 0.76 3.21
N GLN A 255 -12.67 0.67 1.95
CA GLN A 255 -11.25 0.73 1.60
C GLN A 255 -10.68 2.11 1.93
N ALA A 256 -9.59 2.15 2.69
CA ALA A 256 -8.94 3.40 3.10
C ALA A 256 -8.32 4.17 1.91
N ALA A 257 -8.47 5.49 1.95
CA ALA A 257 -8.19 6.45 0.89
C ALA A 257 -6.73 6.98 0.86
N TRP A 258 -5.73 6.10 0.94
CA TRP A 258 -4.31 6.48 1.13
C TRP A 258 -3.69 7.33 0.01
N TYR A 259 -4.33 7.41 -1.16
CA TYR A 259 -3.80 8.10 -2.35
C TYR A 259 -4.54 9.38 -2.71
N ASP A 260 -5.51 9.78 -1.88
CA ASP A 260 -6.37 10.94 -2.16
C ASP A 260 -5.80 12.23 -1.54
N VAL A 261 -4.73 12.11 -0.75
CA VAL A 261 -4.12 13.23 -0.04
C VAL A 261 -3.53 14.26 -1.00
N ARG A 262 -3.82 15.52 -0.67
CA ARG A 262 -3.28 16.69 -1.36
C ARG A 262 -2.27 17.39 -0.47
N VAL A 263 -1.13 17.76 -1.05
CA VAL A 263 -0.02 18.39 -0.34
C VAL A 263 0.47 19.65 -1.05
N ARG A 264 1.21 20.45 -0.30
CA ARG A 264 2.14 21.46 -0.82
C ARG A 264 3.54 21.12 -0.36
N ILE A 265 4.53 21.61 -1.11
CA ILE A 265 5.94 21.48 -0.77
C ILE A 265 6.58 22.85 -0.63
N ALA A 266 7.50 22.99 0.32
CA ALA A 266 8.28 24.20 0.53
C ALA A 266 9.67 23.85 1.04
N LYS A 267 10.69 24.65 0.68
CA LYS A 267 12.03 24.53 1.24
C LYS A 267 11.99 24.77 2.74
N VAL A 268 12.79 24.03 3.51
CA VAL A 268 12.93 24.26 4.95
C VAL A 268 13.59 25.62 5.22
N SER A 269 13.28 26.22 6.37
CA SER A 269 13.87 27.52 6.71
C SER A 269 15.37 27.37 7.02
N PRO A 270 16.20 28.40 6.75
CA PRO A 270 17.60 28.40 7.15
C PRO A 270 17.75 28.12 8.66
N GLY A 271 18.60 27.17 9.03
CA GLY A 271 18.86 26.80 10.42
C GLY A 271 18.04 25.61 10.95
N GLU A 272 17.11 25.08 10.16
CA GLU A 272 16.46 23.80 10.49
C GLU A 272 17.41 22.61 10.33
N THR A 273 17.32 21.63 11.23
CA THR A 273 18.16 20.42 11.22
C THR A 273 17.94 19.56 9.99
N ALA A 274 19.03 19.02 9.43
CA ALA A 274 19.04 18.04 8.34
C ALA A 274 18.63 16.64 8.85
N GLU A 275 17.42 16.53 9.39
CA GLU A 275 16.80 15.28 9.82
C GLU A 275 15.31 15.27 9.49
N THR A 276 14.73 14.09 9.29
CA THR A 276 13.30 13.95 9.02
C THR A 276 12.46 14.36 10.22
N SER A 277 11.21 14.73 10.00
CA SER A 277 10.26 15.11 11.05
C SER A 277 8.89 14.56 10.71
N PRO A 278 8.08 14.06 11.66
CA PRO A 278 8.31 14.04 13.10
C PRO A 278 9.41 13.06 13.55
N GLN A 279 10.01 13.34 14.70
CA GLN A 279 10.93 12.44 15.42
C GLN A 279 10.31 12.05 16.76
N PHE A 280 10.63 10.85 17.23
CA PHE A 280 10.10 10.29 18.47
C PHE A 280 11.24 9.78 19.35
N GLU A 281 10.97 9.64 20.64
CA GLU A 281 11.93 9.05 21.58
C GLU A 281 12.34 7.63 21.13
N PRO A 282 13.62 7.26 21.25
CA PRO A 282 14.09 5.93 20.89
C PRO A 282 13.33 4.83 21.62
N LEU A 283 12.95 3.79 20.87
CA LEU A 283 12.33 2.60 21.42
C LEU A 283 13.28 1.90 22.39
N LYS A 284 12.75 1.49 23.54
CA LYS A 284 13.50 0.72 24.53
C LYS A 284 13.66 -0.72 24.06
N PRO A 285 14.79 -1.39 24.36
CA PRO A 285 14.95 -2.82 24.12
C PRO A 285 13.83 -3.63 24.78
N TYR A 286 13.35 -4.66 24.10
CA TYR A 286 12.39 -5.60 24.68
C TYR A 286 13.08 -6.49 25.74
N PRO A 287 12.36 -6.98 26.77
CA PRO A 287 12.91 -7.94 27.73
C PRO A 287 13.49 -9.17 27.02
N GLY A 288 14.74 -9.53 27.34
CA GLY A 288 15.44 -10.68 26.76
C GLY A 288 16.04 -10.43 25.38
N GLN A 289 15.97 -9.21 24.85
CA GLN A 289 16.62 -8.86 23.59
C GLN A 289 18.15 -8.78 23.78
N GLU A 290 18.89 -9.65 23.09
CA GLU A 290 20.36 -9.61 23.08
C GLU A 290 20.89 -8.33 22.41
N GLU A 291 22.07 -7.89 22.85
CA GLU A 291 22.81 -6.84 22.14
C GLU A 291 23.13 -7.30 20.71
N ARG A 292 22.97 -6.38 19.76
CA ARG A 292 23.18 -6.69 18.36
C ARG A 292 24.66 -6.95 18.10
N LYS A 293 24.95 -8.08 17.44
CA LYS A 293 26.30 -8.36 16.95
C LYS A 293 26.71 -7.32 15.90
N SER A 294 27.91 -6.76 16.02
CA SER A 294 28.45 -5.71 15.13
C SER A 294 28.43 -6.08 13.65
N LEU A 295 28.58 -7.37 13.31
CA LEU A 295 28.49 -7.88 11.95
C LEU A 295 27.10 -7.65 11.30
N TRP A 296 26.05 -7.46 12.11
CA TRP A 296 24.69 -7.21 11.64
C TRP A 296 24.40 -5.71 11.51
N ALA A 297 25.33 -4.86 11.98
CA ALA A 297 25.32 -3.41 11.81
C ALA A 297 25.98 -2.96 10.51
N TYR A 298 26.18 -3.88 9.54
CA TYR A 298 26.91 -3.65 8.30
C TYR A 298 26.52 -2.31 7.65
N MET A 299 27.47 -1.37 7.74
CA MET A 299 27.56 -0.02 7.20
C MET A 299 26.28 0.63 6.67
N THR A 300 25.43 1.12 7.57
CA THR A 300 24.45 2.17 7.26
C THR A 300 24.58 3.28 8.31
N GLY A 301 25.64 4.09 8.24
CA GLY A 301 25.80 5.25 9.14
C GLY A 301 27.23 5.60 9.56
N ALA A 302 28.23 4.76 9.30
CA ALA A 302 29.62 5.18 9.50
C ALA A 302 29.94 6.27 8.47
N LYS A 303 30.06 7.52 8.94
CA LYS A 303 30.69 8.59 8.16
C LYS A 303 32.03 8.05 7.62
N LYS A 304 32.20 8.08 6.30
CA LYS A 304 33.54 8.13 5.73
C LYS A 304 34.20 9.43 6.17
#